data_AF-A0A7Y3G2Z2-F1
#
_entry.id   AF-A0A7Y3G2Z2-F1
#
_cell.length_a   1.000
_cell.length_b   1.000
_cell.length_c   1.000
_cell.angle_alpha   90.00
_cell.angle_beta   90.00
_cell.angle_gamma   90.00
#
_symmetry.space_group_name_H-M   'P 1'
#
loop_
_entity.id
_entity.type
_entity.pdbx_description
1 polymer ?
#
loop_
_entity_poly.entity_id
_entity_poly.type
_entity_poly.pdbx_seq_one_letter_code
_entity_poly.pdbx_strand_id
1 'polypeptide(L)' 'MFEPPIQRLVDELARLPGVGQKSAQRLAFHLLNIDEPDARRLADAIIEMRVQIQLCQRCFNVSASD' A
#
# COMPACT_ATOMS: atom_id res chain seq x y z
N MET A 1 9.53 -17.46 -11.25
CA MET A 1 9.87 -16.87 -9.94
C MET A 1 10.44 -15.50 -10.24
N PHE A 2 9.92 -14.43 -9.63
CA PHE A 2 10.37 -13.06 -9.90
C PHE A 2 11.63 -12.70 -9.12
N GLU A 3 12.30 -11.62 -9.53
CA GLU A 3 13.38 -11.03 -8.74
C GLU A 3 12.91 -10.72 -7.31
N PRO A 4 13.77 -10.88 -6.28
CA PRO A 4 13.35 -10.78 -4.88
C PRO A 4 12.58 -9.51 -4.50
N PRO A 5 12.89 -8.30 -5.02
CA PRO A 5 12.13 -7.09 -4.72
C PRO A 5 10.70 -7.11 -5.28
N ILE A 6 10.51 -7.65 -6.48
CA ILE A 6 9.18 -7.75 -7.12
C ILE A 6 8.34 -8.76 -6.36
N GLN A 7 8.90 -9.93 -6.02
CA GLN A 7 8.17 -10.95 -5.27
C GLN A 7 7.68 -10.42 -3.92
N ARG A 8 8.55 -9.71 -3.17
CA ARG A 8 8.16 -9.09 -1.90
C ARG A 8 6.98 -8.12 -2.06
N LEU A 9 7.00 -7.28 -3.09
CA LEU A 9 5.90 -6.34 -3.35
C LEU A 9 4.60 -7.06 -3.71
N VAL A 10 4.68 -8.12 -4.53
CA VAL A 10 3.51 -8.96 -4.86
C VAL A 10 2.92 -9.59 -3.61
N ASP A 11 3.76 -10.14 -2.73
CA ASP A 11 3.32 -10.80 -1.51
C ASP A 11 2.61 -9.82 -0.57
N GLU A 12 3.15 -8.60 -0.38
CA GLU A 12 2.49 -7.59 0.47
C GLU A 12 1.18 -7.07 -0.13
N LEU A 13 1.14 -6.83 -1.44
CA LEU A 13 -0.09 -6.41 -2.12
C LEU A 13 -1.19 -7.48 -2.06
N ALA A 14 -0.82 -8.76 -2.13
CA ALA A 14 -1.76 -9.87 -2.05
C ALA A 14 -2.39 -10.08 -0.66
N ARG A 15 -1.86 -9.41 0.38
CA ARG A 15 -2.44 -9.43 1.73
C ARG A 15 -3.59 -8.44 1.89
N LEU A 16 -3.79 -7.54 0.93
CA LEU A 16 -4.86 -6.55 0.96
C LEU A 16 -6.23 -7.21 0.67
N PRO A 17 -7.29 -6.81 1.37
CA PRO A 17 -8.63 -7.32 1.10
C PRO A 17 -9.04 -6.98 -0.34
N GLY A 18 -9.48 -7.99 -1.10
CA GLY A 18 -9.89 -7.84 -2.50
C GLY A 18 -8.75 -7.89 -3.53
N VAL A 19 -7.49 -8.04 -3.10
CA VAL A 19 -6.33 -8.16 -4.02
C VAL A 19 -5.80 -9.60 -4.00
N GLY A 20 -6.18 -10.38 -5.01
CA GLY A 20 -5.60 -11.72 -5.20
C GLY A 20 -4.22 -11.69 -5.87
N GLN A 21 -3.49 -12.81 -5.85
CA GLN A 21 -2.14 -12.98 -6.41
C GLN A 21 -1.97 -12.39 -7.83
N LYS A 22 -2.91 -12.67 -8.74
CA LYS A 22 -2.87 -12.15 -10.13
C LYS A 22 -3.01 -10.62 -10.18
N SER A 23 -3.86 -10.05 -9.33
CA SER A 23 -4.04 -8.60 -9.23
C SER A 23 -2.83 -7.93 -8.60
N ALA A 24 -2.27 -8.52 -7.53
CA ALA A 24 -1.06 -8.06 -6.87
C ALA A 24 0.13 -8.03 -7.84
N GLN A 25 0.31 -9.09 -8.64
CA GLN A 25 1.32 -9.14 -9.69
C GLN A 25 1.15 -8.00 -10.71
N ARG A 26 -0.07 -7.78 -11.21
CA ARG A 26 -0.35 -6.70 -12.16
C ARG A 26 -0.02 -5.32 -11.57
N LEU A 27 -0.34 -5.09 -10.30
CA LEU A 27 -0.02 -3.85 -9.60
C LEU A 27 1.48 -3.66 -9.40
N ALA A 28 2.21 -4.72 -9.00
CA ALA A 28 3.66 -4.66 -8.85
C ALA A 28 4.37 -4.31 -10.17
N PHE A 29 3.94 -4.90 -11.29
CA PHE A 29 4.48 -4.55 -12.61
C PHE A 29 4.09 -3.15 -13.06
N HIS A 30 2.93 -2.64 -12.67
CA HIS A 30 2.59 -1.24 -12.92
C HIS A 30 3.54 -0.31 -12.15
N LEU A 31 3.78 -0.57 -10.86
CA LEU A 31 4.68 0.21 -10.01
C LEU A 31 6.16 0.11 -10.44
N LEU A 32 6.55 -0.94 -11.16
CA LEU A 32 7.89 -1.04 -11.76
C LEU A 32 8.08 -0.06 -12.94
N ASN A 33 6.99 0.35 -13.60
CA ASN A 33 7.03 1.17 -14.81
C ASN A 33 6.78 2.67 -14.55
N ILE A 34 6.56 3.08 -13.30
CA ILE A 34 6.41 4.48 -12.92
C ILE A 34 7.73 5.04 -12.40
N ASP A 35 7.87 6.37 -12.42
CA ASP A 35 9.08 7.02 -11.93
C ASP A 35 9.19 6.93 -10.40
N GLU A 36 10.42 6.96 -9.89
CA GLU A 36 10.71 6.88 -8.44
C GLU A 36 9.91 7.89 -7.59
N PRO A 37 9.74 9.17 -7.99
CA PRO A 37 8.94 10.12 -7.21
C PRO A 37 7.48 9.67 -7.04
N ASP A 38 6.90 9.02 -8.05
CA ASP A 38 5.50 8.58 -8.03
C ASP A 38 5.33 7.38 -7.11
N ALA A 39 6.26 6.43 -7.17
CA ALA A 39 6.32 5.31 -6.25
C ALA A 39 6.49 5.78 -4.80
N ARG A 40 7.35 6.79 -4.59
CA ARG A 40 7.58 7.38 -3.26
C ARG A 40 6.34 8.06 -2.71
N ARG A 41 5.61 8.84 -3.53
CA ARG A 41 4.35 9.48 -3.11
C ARG A 41 3.33 8.47 -2.61
N LEU A 42 3.18 7.34 -3.29
CA LEU A 42 2.26 6.27 -2.86
C LEU A 42 2.70 5.66 -1.52
N ALA A 43 3.98 5.34 -1.37
CA ALA A 43 4.52 4.78 -0.13
C ALA A 43 4.32 5.73 1.05
N ASP A 44 4.62 7.02 0.86
CA ASP A 44 4.47 8.04 1.89
C ASP A 44 3.00 8.22 2.28
N ALA A 45 2.06 8.22 1.32
CA ALA A 45 0.62 8.29 1.62
C ALA A 45 0.12 7.12 2.47
N ILE A 46 0.61 5.90 2.21
CA ILE A 46 0.30 4.71 3.02
C ILE A 46 0.81 4.89 4.45
N ILE A 47 2.06 5.34 4.61
CA ILE A 47 2.69 5.55 5.92
C ILE A 47 1.98 6.67 6.68
N GLU A 48 1.74 7.81 6.04
CA GLU A 48 1.08 8.97 6.63
C GLU A 48 -0.31 8.61 7.14
N MET A 49 -1.11 7.91 6.33
CA MET A 49 -2.42 7.40 6.76
C MET A 49 -2.28 6.55 8.03
N ARG A 50 -1.33 5.62 8.11
CA ARG A 50 -1.16 4.77 9.30
C ARG A 50 -0.70 5.53 10.54
N VAL A 51 0.01 6.63 10.38
CA VAL A 51 0.51 7.46 11.49
C VAL A 51 -0.54 8.46 11.96
N GLN A 52 -1.21 9.14 11.03
CA GLN A 52 -2.13 10.25 11.33
C GLN A 52 -3.55 9.79 11.64
N ILE A 53 -4.01 8.71 11.02
CA ILE A 53 -5.36 8.22 11.25
C ILE A 53 -5.38 7.36 12.51
N GLN A 54 -5.97 7.92 13.57
CA GLN A 54 -6.37 7.15 14.75
C GLN A 54 -7.88 6.93 14.73
N LEU A 55 -8.31 5.79 15.27
CA LEU A 55 -9.73 5.57 15.52
C LEU A 55 -10.14 6.48 16.68
N CYS A 56 -11.11 7.35 16.44
CA CYS A 56 -11.68 8.17 17.50
C CYS A 56 -12.20 7.25 18.63
N GLN A 57 -11.71 7.43 19.86
CA GLN A 57 -12.09 6.56 20.98
C GLN A 57 -13.56 6.74 21.42
N ARG A 58 -14.26 7.76 20.92
CA ARG A 58 -15.68 8.02 21.21
C ARG A 58 -16.64 7.46 20.17
N CYS A 59 -16.30 7.52 18.89
CA CYS A 59 -17.21 7.12 17.81
C CYS A 59 -16.66 6.08 16.84
N PHE A 60 -15.41 5.63 17.04
CA PHE A 60 -14.69 4.69 16.16
C PHE A 60 -14.61 5.14 14.69
N ASN A 61 -14.82 6.43 14.43
CA ASN A 61 -14.62 6.99 13.11
C ASN A 61 -13.13 7.25 12.85
N VAL A 62 -12.76 7.21 11.58
CA VAL A 62 -11.42 7.47 11.06
C VAL A 62 -11.19 8.98 11.11
N SER A 63 -10.33 9.47 12.03
CA SER A 63 -10.03 10.89 12.17
C SER A 63 -8.52 11.14 12.07
N ALA A 64 -8.14 12.23 11.36
CA ALA A 64 -6.75 12.67 11.23
C ALA A 64 -6.30 13.63 12.35
N SER A 65 -7.19 14.02 13.26
CA SER A 65 -6.90 14.95 14.37
C SER A 65 -8.00 14.83 15.43
N ASP A 66 -7.63 14.90 16.72
CA ASP A 66 -8.48 14.95 17.95
C ASP A 66 -9.99 14.64 17.83
#